data_AF-A0A0D1YH87-F1
#
_entry.id   AF-A0A0D1YH87-F1
#
_cell.length_a   1.000
_cell.length_b   1.000
_cell.length_c   1.000
_cell.angle_alpha   90.00
_cell.angle_beta   90.00
_cell.angle_gamma   90.00
#
_symmetry.space_group_name_H-M   'P 1'
#
loop_
_entity.id
_entity.type
_entity.pdbx_description
1 polymer ?
#
loop_
_entity_poly.entity_id
_entity_poly.type
_entity_poly.pdbx_seq_one_letter_code
_entity_poly.pdbx_strand_id
1 'polypeptide(L)'
;MTRSASLPGDVKALLRQGYDRSVELNSNIFAQEIRNPAKPRDALSDWADGLRSGGLKSMTPFELSVRLLGVLEELKAEEESDEDPEGHVTALLTCEFHIYKLNCGTPLRFNPFLYHWVLTSARIQHTLPEELVPWHWKARLEIIRLALTSPGVEDGLAERGSKNMEKRSPQSIAEKVQKERLQTIDLKPFARLLEMQGLPITEELASYLAMEDYVLMSDQRTNRPAHDDVLHDLAQYTNGPPVAPHETAFASSENSNGSVLSPTHGPDTFLNDSPSLANVPNDKGKSPAPQVFPLTSHSTLSDIQKAFNYDPQEAMHTLTRLPIDLASLDLLTRLLESATLNAETASTLTREYVQHSLRIIERLGTTFSPDSDSGAAFDPMIEGLPTGKDEQARAVKLLVLFMKNLLRKGLLPVQELLFDLREISTRYIWIPEVREFTNFLEGGDGVVASGGTTVDGTSGSVNTGHSIGG
;
A
#
# COMPACT_ATOMS: atom_id res chain seq x y z
N MET A 1 1.44 -13.51 44.60
CA MET A 1 0.37 -13.31 43.61
C MET A 1 0.82 -12.22 42.64
N THR A 2 1.47 -12.63 41.57
CA THR A 2 1.88 -11.75 40.46
C THR A 2 1.58 -12.53 39.19
N ARG A 3 0.70 -11.97 38.35
CA ARG A 3 0.21 -12.60 37.12
C ARG A 3 1.39 -12.85 36.18
N SER A 4 1.56 -14.08 35.72
CA SER A 4 2.51 -14.44 34.67
C SER A 4 2.00 -13.87 33.34
N ALA A 5 2.83 -13.08 32.67
CA ALA A 5 2.60 -12.74 31.27
C ALA A 5 2.98 -13.94 30.39
N SER A 6 2.04 -14.39 29.57
CA SER A 6 2.22 -15.42 28.55
C SER A 6 3.06 -14.92 27.39
N LEU A 7 3.88 -15.81 26.81
CA LEU A 7 4.73 -15.60 25.64
C LEU A 7 3.93 -15.23 24.36
N PRO A 8 4.54 -14.48 23.42
CA PRO A 8 3.86 -14.02 22.20
C PRO A 8 3.92 -15.10 21.11
N GLY A 9 2.80 -15.79 20.91
CA GLY A 9 2.53 -16.62 19.73
C GLY A 9 1.99 -15.83 18.54
N ASP A 10 2.12 -14.51 18.54
CA ASP A 10 1.27 -13.70 17.67
C ASP A 10 1.94 -12.40 17.21
N VAL A 11 3.00 -12.51 16.42
CA VAL A 11 3.51 -11.36 15.65
C VAL A 11 2.44 -10.90 14.63
N LYS A 12 1.63 -11.83 14.10
CA LYS A 12 0.45 -11.50 13.27
C LYS A 12 -0.66 -10.80 14.08
N ALA A 13 -1.00 -11.23 15.30
CA ALA A 13 -1.97 -10.47 16.10
C ALA A 13 -1.39 -9.24 16.78
N LEU A 14 -0.08 -9.14 17.02
CA LEU A 14 0.57 -7.91 17.50
C LEU A 14 0.62 -6.85 16.39
N LEU A 15 0.83 -7.26 15.13
CA LEU A 15 0.60 -6.41 13.96
C LEU A 15 -0.86 -5.93 13.90
N ARG A 16 -1.83 -6.78 14.27
CA ARG A 16 -3.27 -6.43 14.34
C ARG A 16 -3.72 -5.64 15.58
N GLN A 17 -3.04 -5.71 16.72
CA GLN A 17 -3.57 -5.19 17.99
C GLN A 17 -3.05 -3.79 18.37
N GLY A 18 -1.85 -3.39 17.94
CA GLY A 18 -1.18 -2.20 18.48
C GLY A 18 -1.36 -0.90 17.67
N TYR A 19 -1.42 -0.99 16.35
CA TYR A 19 -1.42 0.17 15.44
C TYR A 19 -2.52 0.09 14.36
N ASP A 20 -3.03 -1.13 14.10
CA ASP A 20 -4.20 -1.38 13.26
C ASP A 20 -5.44 -0.66 13.80
N ARG A 21 -5.62 -0.56 15.12
CA ARG A 21 -6.70 0.26 15.70
C ARG A 21 -6.64 1.75 15.39
N SER A 22 -5.56 2.29 14.82
CA SER A 22 -5.59 3.66 14.29
C SER A 22 -5.74 3.65 12.79
N VAL A 23 -5.06 2.76 12.06
CA VAL A 23 -5.16 2.73 10.59
C VAL A 23 -6.46 2.11 10.14
N GLU A 24 -6.82 0.90 10.59
CA GLU A 24 -8.15 0.29 10.36
C GLU A 24 -9.24 1.17 10.95
N LEU A 25 -9.09 1.73 12.15
CA LEU A 25 -10.12 2.62 12.69
C LEU A 25 -10.27 3.88 11.84
N ASN A 26 -9.17 4.47 11.36
CA ASN A 26 -9.25 5.62 10.46
C ASN A 26 -9.78 5.20 9.09
N SER A 27 -9.46 4.01 8.57
CA SER A 27 -10.04 3.46 7.34
C SER A 27 -11.54 3.26 7.50
N ASN A 28 -11.99 2.71 8.63
CA ASN A 28 -13.41 2.49 8.95
C ASN A 28 -14.15 3.82 9.18
N ILE A 29 -13.58 4.75 9.96
CA ILE A 29 -14.13 6.11 10.13
C ILE A 29 -14.21 6.78 8.77
N PHE A 30 -13.16 6.67 7.97
CA PHE A 30 -13.11 7.27 6.64
C PHE A 30 -14.10 6.60 5.69
N ALA A 31 -14.27 5.28 5.73
CA ALA A 31 -15.28 4.55 4.97
C ALA A 31 -16.68 5.03 5.33
N GLN A 32 -16.97 5.20 6.62
CA GLN A 32 -18.23 5.78 7.09
C GLN A 32 -18.40 7.25 6.65
N GLU A 33 -17.33 8.04 6.68
CA GLU A 33 -17.36 9.44 6.24
C GLU A 33 -17.60 9.57 4.72
N ILE A 34 -17.01 8.69 3.90
CA ILE A 34 -17.20 8.68 2.45
C ILE A 34 -18.63 8.27 2.08
N ARG A 35 -19.25 7.37 2.85
CA ARG A 35 -20.65 6.99 2.64
C ARG A 35 -21.61 8.16 2.87
N ASN A 36 -21.21 9.20 3.58
CA ASN A 36 -22.10 10.32 3.89
C ASN A 36 -22.36 11.21 2.65
N PRO A 37 -23.56 11.16 2.04
CA PRO A 37 -23.86 11.93 0.84
C PRO A 37 -23.86 13.44 1.08
N ALA A 38 -23.91 13.90 2.35
CA ALA A 38 -23.85 15.31 2.69
C ALA A 38 -22.45 15.93 2.59
N LYS A 39 -21.40 15.10 2.40
CA LYS A 39 -20.01 15.56 2.24
C LYS A 39 -19.33 14.88 1.04
N PRO A 40 -19.73 15.21 -0.20
CA PRO A 40 -19.07 14.67 -1.39
C PRO A 40 -17.60 15.13 -1.40
N ARG A 41 -16.69 14.20 -1.15
CA ARG A 41 -15.24 14.43 -1.27
C ARG A 41 -14.82 14.10 -2.69
N ASP A 42 -14.92 15.08 -3.59
CA ASP A 42 -14.53 14.87 -4.98
C ASP A 42 -13.02 15.09 -5.21
N ALA A 43 -12.35 15.79 -4.29
CA ALA A 43 -10.95 16.13 -4.40
C ALA A 43 -10.05 15.12 -3.67
N LEU A 44 -8.99 14.65 -4.36
CA LEU A 44 -7.97 13.76 -3.80
C LEU A 44 -7.29 14.34 -2.53
N SER A 45 -7.22 15.67 -2.41
CA SER A 45 -6.70 16.35 -1.20
C SER A 45 -7.52 16.03 0.04
N ASP A 46 -8.84 16.03 -0.09
CA ASP A 46 -9.77 15.80 1.02
C ASP A 46 -9.74 14.34 1.48
N TRP A 47 -9.40 13.44 0.56
CA TRP A 47 -9.13 12.03 0.83
C TRP A 47 -7.78 11.83 1.50
N ALA A 48 -6.72 12.47 1.00
CA ALA A 48 -5.41 12.42 1.61
C ALA A 48 -5.43 12.93 3.05
N ASP A 49 -6.19 13.99 3.33
CA ASP A 49 -6.34 14.54 4.68
C ASP A 49 -7.15 13.63 5.60
N GLY A 50 -8.20 12.96 5.11
CA GLY A 50 -8.96 11.98 5.89
C GLY A 50 -8.19 10.70 6.18
N LEU A 51 -7.40 10.23 5.22
CA LEU A 51 -6.57 9.02 5.36
C LEU A 51 -5.27 9.27 6.13
N ARG A 52 -4.89 10.52 6.38
CA ARG A 52 -3.75 10.88 7.23
C ARG A 52 -4.06 10.55 8.70
N SER A 53 -3.68 9.36 9.13
CA SER A 53 -3.66 8.99 10.54
C SER A 53 -2.45 9.59 11.26
N GLY A 54 -2.63 10.18 12.45
CA GLY A 54 -1.53 10.34 13.42
C GLY A 54 -0.53 11.47 13.16
N GLY A 55 -0.92 12.57 12.52
CA GLY A 55 -0.05 13.76 12.39
C GLY A 55 1.07 13.63 11.35
N LEU A 56 0.99 12.64 10.46
CA LEU A 56 1.88 12.53 9.31
C LEU A 56 1.72 13.77 8.40
N LYS A 57 2.80 14.55 8.26
CA LYS A 57 2.81 15.79 7.45
C LYS A 57 2.65 15.53 5.95
N SER A 58 3.04 14.35 5.47
CA SER A 58 2.95 13.94 4.06
C SER A 58 2.84 12.42 3.94
N MET A 59 2.21 11.95 2.87
CA MET A 59 2.05 10.53 2.54
C MET A 59 2.42 10.35 1.07
N THR A 60 3.10 9.26 0.74
CA THR A 60 3.45 8.98 -0.66
C THR A 60 2.22 8.52 -1.45
N PRO A 61 2.21 8.66 -2.79
CA PRO A 61 1.12 8.13 -3.62
C PRO A 61 0.88 6.63 -3.42
N PHE A 62 1.96 5.87 -3.18
CA PHE A 62 1.89 4.45 -2.89
C PHE A 62 1.20 4.17 -1.55
N GLU A 63 1.64 4.81 -0.47
CA GLU A 63 1.04 4.65 0.87
C GLU A 63 -0.46 4.98 0.84
N LEU A 64 -0.82 6.08 0.17
CA LEU A 64 -2.22 6.48 0.02
C LEU A 64 -3.03 5.43 -0.76
N SER A 65 -2.47 4.89 -1.84
CA SER A 65 -3.11 3.85 -2.64
C SER A 65 -3.28 2.53 -1.87
N VAL A 66 -2.32 2.15 -1.03
CA VAL A 66 -2.42 0.97 -0.15
C VAL A 66 -3.53 1.15 0.89
N ARG A 67 -3.67 2.35 1.45
CA ARG A 67 -4.77 2.67 2.39
C ARG A 67 -6.13 2.63 1.69
N LEU A 68 -6.23 3.21 0.49
CA LEU A 68 -7.43 3.14 -0.33
C LEU A 68 -7.81 1.70 -0.69
N LEU A 69 -6.81 0.84 -0.98
CA LEU A 69 -7.05 -0.58 -1.23
C LEU A 69 -7.59 -1.27 0.03
N GLY A 70 -7.06 -0.94 1.22
CA GLY A 70 -7.60 -1.42 2.49
C GLY A 70 -9.07 -1.06 2.69
N VAL A 71 -9.42 0.23 2.51
CA VAL A 71 -10.81 0.71 2.56
C VAL A 71 -11.68 -0.01 1.54
N LEU A 72 -11.17 -0.24 0.32
CA LEU A 72 -11.91 -0.93 -0.73
C LEU A 72 -12.20 -2.40 -0.38
N GLU A 73 -11.30 -3.10 0.31
CA GLU A 73 -11.56 -4.46 0.81
C GLU A 73 -12.54 -4.48 1.98
N GLU A 74 -12.47 -3.50 2.90
CA GLU A 74 -13.46 -3.34 3.98
C GLU A 74 -14.87 -3.09 3.42
N LEU A 75 -14.99 -2.19 2.43
CA LEU A 75 -16.25 -1.95 1.73
C LEU A 75 -16.78 -3.25 1.08
N LYS A 76 -15.96 -3.99 0.32
CA LYS A 76 -16.41 -5.26 -0.29
C LYS A 76 -16.95 -6.27 0.73
N ALA A 77 -16.36 -6.34 1.93
CA ALA A 77 -16.81 -7.25 2.97
C ALA A 77 -18.22 -6.89 3.52
N GLU A 78 -18.63 -5.64 3.37
CA GLU A 78 -19.92 -5.12 3.84
C GLU A 78 -20.98 -5.03 2.73
N GLU A 79 -20.63 -5.31 1.46
CA GLU A 79 -21.52 -5.19 0.28
C GLU A 79 -22.84 -5.96 0.44
N GLU A 80 -22.84 -7.09 1.17
CA GLU A 80 -24.03 -7.92 1.39
C GLU A 80 -24.99 -7.39 2.49
N SER A 81 -24.53 -6.48 3.34
CA SER A 81 -25.25 -6.06 4.56
C SER A 81 -25.68 -4.60 4.57
N ASP A 82 -25.38 -3.83 3.52
CA ASP A 82 -25.47 -2.37 3.61
C ASP A 82 -26.91 -1.84 3.49
N GLU A 83 -27.29 -0.97 4.42
CA GLU A 83 -28.57 -0.26 4.42
C GLU A 83 -28.58 0.88 3.37
N ASP A 84 -27.40 1.35 2.96
CA ASP A 84 -27.21 2.38 1.93
C ASP A 84 -26.34 1.86 0.76
N PRO A 85 -26.95 1.11 -0.19
CA PRO A 85 -26.20 0.55 -1.32
C PRO A 85 -25.64 1.61 -2.27
N GLU A 86 -26.23 2.80 -2.34
CA GLU A 86 -25.78 3.87 -3.25
C GLU A 86 -24.54 4.59 -2.71
N GLY A 87 -24.54 4.94 -1.42
CA GLY A 87 -23.38 5.48 -0.73
C GLY A 87 -22.21 4.48 -0.75
N HIS A 88 -22.49 3.20 -0.53
CA HIS A 88 -21.51 2.13 -0.60
C HIS A 88 -20.83 2.00 -1.97
N VAL A 89 -21.65 1.93 -3.02
CA VAL A 89 -21.19 1.85 -4.41
C VAL A 89 -20.35 3.06 -4.78
N THR A 90 -20.78 4.26 -4.38
CA THR A 90 -20.05 5.50 -4.63
C THR A 90 -18.69 5.48 -3.96
N ALA A 91 -18.61 4.99 -2.72
CA ALA A 91 -17.35 4.84 -2.00
C ALA A 91 -16.39 3.85 -2.71
N LEU A 92 -16.88 2.69 -3.16
CA LEU A 92 -16.09 1.71 -3.91
C LEU A 92 -15.52 2.29 -5.20
N LEU A 93 -16.36 2.95 -6.00
CA LEU A 93 -15.95 3.57 -7.27
C LEU A 93 -14.91 4.67 -7.05
N THR A 94 -15.09 5.46 -6.00
CA THR A 94 -14.18 6.58 -5.71
C THR A 94 -12.82 6.07 -5.22
N CYS A 95 -12.78 5.02 -4.40
CA CYS A 95 -11.53 4.35 -4.01
C CYS A 95 -10.77 3.82 -5.23
N GLU A 96 -11.45 3.06 -6.10
CA GLU A 96 -10.86 2.49 -7.32
C GLU A 96 -10.31 3.59 -8.25
N PHE A 97 -11.08 4.68 -8.42
CA PHE A 97 -10.68 5.82 -9.25
C PHE A 97 -9.44 6.54 -8.68
N HIS A 98 -9.35 6.70 -7.37
CA HIS A 98 -8.18 7.32 -6.75
C HIS A 98 -6.95 6.42 -6.79
N ILE A 99 -7.09 5.10 -6.62
CA ILE A 99 -5.98 4.14 -6.82
C ILE A 99 -5.45 4.27 -8.25
N TYR A 100 -6.34 4.31 -9.24
CA TYR A 100 -5.95 4.58 -10.63
C TYR A 100 -5.20 5.91 -10.75
N LYS A 101 -5.77 7.03 -10.27
CA LYS A 101 -5.20 8.37 -10.44
C LYS A 101 -3.82 8.51 -9.80
N LEU A 102 -3.60 7.86 -8.67
CA LEU A 102 -2.31 7.88 -7.97
C LEU A 102 -1.22 7.08 -8.68
N ASN A 103 -1.61 6.11 -9.53
CA ASN A 103 -0.69 5.16 -10.17
C ASN A 103 -0.73 5.20 -11.71
N CYS A 104 -1.50 6.10 -12.32
CA CYS A 104 -1.66 6.16 -13.77
C CYS A 104 -0.39 6.58 -14.52
N GLY A 105 0.56 7.22 -13.82
CA GLY A 105 1.89 7.52 -14.34
C GLY A 105 2.92 6.39 -14.17
N THR A 106 2.58 5.32 -13.45
CA THR A 106 3.47 4.18 -13.22
C THR A 106 3.31 3.17 -14.36
N PRO A 107 4.39 2.82 -15.09
CA PRO A 107 4.32 1.79 -16.14
C PRO A 107 3.70 0.50 -15.60
N LEU A 108 2.85 -0.16 -16.40
CA LEU A 108 2.03 -1.26 -15.90
C LEU A 108 2.85 -2.43 -15.33
N ARG A 109 4.01 -2.72 -15.95
CA ARG A 109 5.00 -3.71 -15.47
C ARG A 109 5.62 -3.39 -14.11
N PHE A 110 5.42 -2.20 -13.58
CA PHE A 110 5.88 -1.77 -12.26
C PHE A 110 4.72 -1.32 -11.37
N ASN A 111 3.48 -1.47 -11.84
CA ASN A 111 2.34 -0.96 -11.12
C ASN A 111 2.01 -1.91 -9.95
N PRO A 112 2.09 -1.43 -8.70
CA PRO A 112 1.85 -2.26 -7.52
C PRO A 112 0.42 -2.80 -7.40
N PHE A 113 -0.53 -2.20 -8.14
CA PHE A 113 -1.95 -2.56 -8.12
C PHE A 113 -2.38 -3.40 -9.33
N LEU A 114 -1.44 -3.80 -10.20
CA LEU A 114 -1.75 -4.66 -11.36
C LEU A 114 -2.49 -5.94 -10.95
N TYR A 115 -2.01 -6.61 -9.91
CA TYR A 115 -2.63 -7.85 -9.42
C TYR A 115 -4.08 -7.64 -9.00
N HIS A 116 -4.35 -6.58 -8.22
CA HIS A 116 -5.70 -6.21 -7.79
C HIS A 116 -6.63 -5.97 -8.98
N TRP A 117 -6.18 -5.21 -9.98
CA TRP A 117 -6.95 -4.92 -11.18
C TRP A 117 -7.25 -6.15 -12.04
N VAL A 118 -6.26 -7.02 -12.26
CA VAL A 118 -6.44 -8.25 -13.02
C VAL A 118 -7.42 -9.18 -12.31
N LEU A 119 -7.22 -9.42 -11.01
CA LEU A 119 -8.09 -10.29 -10.22
C LEU A 119 -9.52 -9.75 -10.13
N THR A 120 -9.68 -8.46 -9.87
CA THR A 120 -11.00 -7.82 -9.77
C THR A 120 -11.73 -7.87 -11.11
N SER A 121 -11.02 -7.64 -12.22
CA SER A 121 -11.61 -7.75 -13.56
C SER A 121 -12.04 -9.17 -13.88
N ALA A 122 -11.24 -10.17 -13.51
CA ALA A 122 -11.59 -11.57 -13.68
C ALA A 122 -12.88 -11.89 -12.91
N ARG A 123 -12.91 -11.57 -11.62
CA ARG A 123 -14.10 -11.77 -10.76
C ARG A 123 -15.36 -11.12 -11.35
N ILE A 124 -15.30 -9.87 -11.79
CA ILE A 124 -16.46 -9.18 -12.36
C ILE A 124 -16.94 -9.86 -13.64
N GLN A 125 -16.02 -10.25 -14.52
CA GLN A 125 -16.35 -10.89 -15.80
C GLN A 125 -16.93 -12.31 -15.64
N HIS A 126 -16.66 -12.99 -14.53
CA HIS A 126 -17.10 -14.37 -14.29
C HIS A 126 -18.30 -14.52 -13.34
N THR A 127 -18.60 -13.53 -12.50
CA THR A 127 -19.62 -13.70 -11.44
C THR A 127 -21.07 -13.64 -11.98
N LEU A 128 -21.36 -12.92 -13.08
CA LEU A 128 -22.74 -12.80 -13.59
C LEU A 128 -22.80 -12.79 -15.13
N PRO A 129 -23.88 -13.32 -15.74
CA PRO A 129 -24.20 -13.08 -17.14
C PRO A 129 -24.25 -11.57 -17.40
N GLU A 130 -23.76 -11.13 -18.56
CA GLU A 130 -23.58 -9.71 -18.90
C GLU A 130 -24.82 -8.83 -18.66
N GLU A 131 -26.01 -9.41 -18.85
CA GLU A 131 -27.31 -8.77 -18.67
C GLU A 131 -27.66 -8.47 -17.21
N LEU A 132 -27.08 -9.22 -16.27
CA LEU A 132 -27.35 -9.14 -14.83
C LEU A 132 -26.25 -8.42 -14.06
N VAL A 133 -25.14 -8.06 -14.70
CA VAL A 133 -24.04 -7.35 -14.04
C VAL A 133 -24.55 -5.98 -13.55
N PRO A 134 -24.52 -5.71 -12.23
CA PRO A 134 -24.94 -4.43 -11.69
C PRO A 134 -24.13 -3.28 -12.31
N TRP A 135 -24.78 -2.12 -12.53
CA TRP A 135 -24.15 -0.98 -13.20
C TRP A 135 -22.85 -0.52 -12.53
N HIS A 136 -22.74 -0.69 -11.22
CA HIS A 136 -21.56 -0.29 -10.45
C HIS A 136 -20.37 -1.21 -10.69
N TRP A 137 -20.59 -2.51 -10.88
CA TRP A 137 -19.53 -3.43 -11.32
C TRP A 137 -19.06 -3.08 -12.73
N LYS A 138 -19.98 -2.71 -13.63
CA LYS A 138 -19.61 -2.22 -14.96
C LYS A 138 -18.76 -0.96 -14.86
N ALA A 139 -19.13 -0.01 -14.00
CA ALA A 139 -18.39 1.23 -13.78
C ALA A 139 -16.99 0.98 -13.19
N ARG A 140 -16.87 0.04 -12.24
CA ARG A 140 -15.57 -0.42 -11.73
C ARG A 140 -14.72 -1.05 -12.84
N LEU A 141 -15.30 -1.94 -13.64
CA LEU A 141 -14.59 -2.57 -14.76
C LEU A 141 -14.11 -1.53 -15.77
N GLU A 142 -14.88 -0.47 -16.04
CA GLU A 142 -14.43 0.62 -16.90
C GLU A 142 -13.24 1.39 -16.30
N ILE A 143 -13.23 1.67 -14.98
CA ILE A 143 -12.08 2.28 -14.31
C ILE A 143 -10.85 1.37 -14.45
N ILE A 144 -11.01 0.08 -14.19
CA ILE A 144 -9.92 -0.89 -14.27
C ILE A 144 -9.44 -1.05 -15.72
N ARG A 145 -10.34 -1.11 -16.69
CA ARG A 145 -10.00 -1.15 -18.12
C ARG A 145 -9.16 0.07 -18.48
N LEU A 146 -9.52 1.25 -18.01
CA LEU A 146 -8.74 2.47 -18.24
C LEU A 146 -7.37 2.41 -17.56
N ALA A 147 -7.27 1.77 -16.38
CA ALA A 147 -5.99 1.52 -15.71
C ALA A 147 -5.08 0.57 -16.50
N LEU A 148 -5.63 -0.55 -16.96
CA LEU A 148 -4.91 -1.60 -17.70
C LEU A 148 -4.57 -1.21 -19.14
N THR A 149 -5.36 -0.33 -19.75
CA THR A 149 -5.14 0.19 -21.12
C THR A 149 -4.52 1.59 -21.14
N SER A 150 -4.16 2.14 -19.97
CA SER A 150 -3.53 3.45 -19.90
C SER A 150 -2.18 3.43 -20.65
N PRO A 151 -1.90 4.44 -21.48
CA PRO A 151 -0.67 4.51 -22.25
C PRO A 151 0.56 4.75 -21.37
N GLY A 152 1.20 3.64 -21.03
CA GLY A 152 2.54 3.53 -20.47
C GLY A 152 3.12 2.12 -20.68
N VAL A 153 2.43 1.32 -21.49
CA VAL A 153 2.87 0.04 -22.03
C VAL A 153 3.73 0.38 -23.24
N GLU A 154 4.95 -0.14 -23.25
CA GLU A 154 6.06 0.16 -24.14
C GLU A 154 5.65 0.40 -25.61
N ASP A 155 6.29 1.40 -26.23
CA ASP A 155 6.27 1.75 -27.66
C ASP A 155 4.99 2.38 -28.25
N GLY A 156 4.98 3.71 -28.28
CA GLY A 156 4.45 4.50 -29.41
C GLY A 156 2.95 4.49 -29.70
N LEU A 157 2.15 3.66 -29.01
CA LEU A 157 0.70 3.60 -29.19
C LEU A 157 -0.01 4.12 -27.94
N ALA A 158 -0.59 5.31 -28.11
CA ALA A 158 -1.78 5.82 -27.41
C ALA A 158 -1.63 6.94 -26.36
N GLU A 159 -0.99 8.08 -26.67
CA GLU A 159 -1.19 9.35 -25.91
C GLU A 159 -2.66 9.79 -25.67
N ARG A 160 -3.65 9.13 -26.30
CA ARG A 160 -5.09 9.48 -26.21
C ARG A 160 -5.81 9.00 -24.95
N GLY A 161 -5.29 8.01 -24.21
CA GLY A 161 -6.01 7.43 -23.07
C GLY A 161 -6.01 8.31 -21.82
N SER A 162 -4.81 8.74 -21.39
CA SER A 162 -4.60 9.37 -20.09
C SER A 162 -5.26 10.75 -19.93
N LYS A 163 -5.15 11.63 -20.95
CA LYS A 163 -5.67 13.02 -20.88
C LYS A 163 -7.20 13.13 -20.72
N ASN A 164 -7.95 12.09 -21.07
CA ASN A 164 -9.41 12.09 -20.97
C ASN A 164 -9.90 11.66 -19.60
N MET A 165 -9.10 10.90 -18.84
CA MET A 165 -9.49 10.38 -17.53
C MET A 165 -9.37 11.41 -16.42
N GLU A 166 -8.36 12.30 -16.48
CA GLU A 166 -8.19 13.37 -15.48
C GLU A 166 -9.40 14.32 -15.39
N LYS A 167 -10.21 14.37 -16.46
CA LYS A 167 -11.40 15.22 -16.55
C LYS A 167 -12.70 14.51 -16.16
N ARG A 168 -12.69 13.19 -15.96
CA ARG A 168 -13.89 12.42 -15.61
C ARG A 168 -13.96 12.26 -14.10
N SER A 169 -15.15 12.48 -13.54
CA SER A 169 -15.47 12.07 -12.18
C SER A 169 -15.92 10.60 -12.16
N PRO A 170 -15.85 9.90 -11.01
CA PRO A 170 -16.43 8.56 -10.85
C PRO A 170 -17.90 8.51 -11.29
N GLN A 171 -18.68 9.56 -10.97
CA GLN A 171 -20.08 9.69 -11.38
C GLN A 171 -20.25 9.79 -12.90
N SER A 172 -19.40 10.55 -13.59
CA SER A 172 -19.42 10.63 -15.05
C SER A 172 -19.10 9.27 -15.71
N ILE A 173 -18.23 8.47 -15.10
CA ILE A 173 -17.94 7.10 -15.56
C ILE A 173 -19.17 6.21 -15.34
N ALA A 174 -19.79 6.28 -14.17
CA ALA A 174 -21.02 5.52 -13.86
C ALA A 174 -22.15 5.82 -14.84
N GLU A 175 -22.46 7.10 -15.08
CA GLU A 175 -23.51 7.53 -16.02
C GLU A 175 -23.25 7.06 -17.45
N LYS A 176 -21.98 7.09 -17.89
CA LYS A 176 -21.58 6.61 -19.21
C LYS A 176 -21.83 5.11 -19.33
N VAL A 177 -21.37 4.34 -18.34
CA VAL A 177 -21.42 2.87 -18.39
C VAL A 177 -22.84 2.34 -18.23
N GLN A 178 -23.73 3.06 -17.55
CA GLN A 178 -25.15 2.68 -17.48
C GLN A 178 -25.82 2.59 -18.86
N LYS A 179 -25.32 3.33 -19.85
CA LYS A 179 -25.86 3.38 -21.22
C LYS A 179 -25.13 2.45 -22.18
N GLU A 180 -23.97 1.93 -21.79
CA GLU A 180 -23.08 1.16 -22.66
C GLU A 180 -23.11 -0.33 -22.31
N ARG A 181 -22.84 -1.15 -23.32
CA ARG A 181 -22.65 -2.60 -23.14
C ARG A 181 -21.33 -2.84 -22.40
N LEU A 182 -21.27 -3.89 -21.58
CA LEU A 182 -20.05 -4.21 -20.82
C LEU A 182 -18.95 -4.58 -21.80
N GLN A 183 -17.79 -3.91 -21.71
CA GLN A 183 -16.62 -4.28 -22.47
C GLN A 183 -15.78 -5.26 -21.65
N THR A 184 -15.60 -6.47 -22.17
CA THR A 184 -14.68 -7.44 -21.57
C THR A 184 -13.23 -7.00 -21.77
N ILE A 185 -12.36 -7.43 -20.88
CA ILE A 185 -10.92 -7.13 -20.90
C ILE A 185 -10.20 -8.46 -21.14
N ASP A 186 -9.41 -8.56 -22.21
CA ASP A 186 -8.50 -9.70 -22.39
C ASP A 186 -7.45 -9.67 -21.28
N LEU A 187 -7.54 -10.61 -20.34
CA LEU A 187 -6.69 -10.65 -19.15
C LEU A 187 -5.36 -11.38 -19.39
N LYS A 188 -5.21 -12.11 -20.50
CA LYS A 188 -4.02 -12.94 -20.78
C LYS A 188 -2.72 -12.13 -20.85
N PRO A 189 -2.66 -10.96 -21.51
CA PRO A 189 -1.45 -10.14 -21.52
C PRO A 189 -1.03 -9.70 -20.11
N PHE A 190 -2.00 -9.38 -19.26
CA PHE A 190 -1.75 -8.90 -17.90
C PHE A 190 -1.36 -10.03 -16.95
N ALA A 191 -1.93 -11.22 -17.12
CA ALA A 191 -1.50 -12.43 -16.40
C ALA A 191 -0.03 -12.76 -16.67
N ARG A 192 0.42 -12.68 -17.94
CA ARG A 192 1.84 -12.84 -18.30
C ARG A 192 2.73 -11.79 -17.64
N LEU A 193 2.25 -10.54 -17.56
CA LEU A 193 2.99 -9.47 -16.88
C LEU A 193 3.15 -9.77 -15.37
N LEU A 194 2.13 -10.32 -14.71
CA LEU A 194 2.22 -10.75 -13.31
C LEU A 194 3.25 -11.87 -13.13
N GLU A 195 3.26 -12.87 -14.02
CA GLU A 195 4.27 -13.94 -14.00
C GLU A 195 5.68 -13.38 -14.19
N MET A 196 5.86 -12.43 -15.12
CA MET A 196 7.14 -11.76 -15.34
C MET A 196 7.61 -10.95 -14.13
N GLN A 197 6.69 -10.40 -13.32
CA GLN A 197 6.99 -9.77 -12.04
C GLN A 197 7.34 -10.77 -10.93
N GLY A 198 7.17 -12.07 -11.19
CA GLY A 198 7.33 -13.13 -10.19
C GLY A 198 6.16 -13.20 -9.20
N LEU A 199 5.01 -12.62 -9.55
CA LEU A 199 3.78 -12.78 -8.79
C LEU A 199 3.08 -14.06 -9.25
N PRO A 200 2.78 -15.00 -8.34
CA PRO A 200 2.14 -16.24 -8.72
C PRO A 200 0.71 -15.97 -9.22
N ILE A 201 0.34 -16.61 -10.33
CA ILE A 201 -1.07 -16.71 -10.71
C ILE A 201 -1.74 -17.61 -9.67
N THR A 202 -2.64 -17.03 -8.89
CA THR A 202 -3.42 -17.79 -7.90
C THR A 202 -4.33 -18.79 -8.58
N GLU A 203 -4.68 -19.87 -7.88
CA GLU A 203 -5.63 -20.88 -8.41
C GLU A 203 -6.95 -20.22 -8.82
N GLU A 204 -7.39 -19.23 -8.05
CA GLU A 204 -8.55 -18.40 -8.38
C GLU A 204 -8.39 -17.70 -9.74
N LEU A 205 -7.31 -16.95 -9.95
CA LEU A 205 -7.08 -16.27 -11.24
C LEU A 205 -6.90 -17.27 -12.39
N ALA A 206 -6.20 -18.38 -12.14
CA ALA A 206 -6.02 -19.45 -13.12
C ALA A 206 -7.37 -20.07 -13.53
N SER A 207 -8.29 -20.25 -12.58
CA SER A 207 -9.63 -20.79 -12.86
C SER A 207 -10.43 -19.89 -13.80
N TYR A 208 -10.33 -18.56 -13.60
CA TYR A 208 -10.96 -17.58 -14.48
C TYR A 208 -10.36 -17.58 -15.90
N LEU A 209 -9.03 -17.54 -15.99
CA LEU A 209 -8.33 -17.57 -17.29
C LEU A 209 -8.62 -18.86 -18.07
N ALA A 210 -8.76 -20.01 -17.39
CA ALA A 210 -9.10 -21.28 -18.04
C ALA A 210 -10.56 -21.33 -18.52
N MET A 211 -11.49 -20.69 -17.82
CA MET A 211 -12.89 -20.59 -18.25
C MET A 211 -13.04 -19.74 -19.50
N GLU A 212 -12.22 -18.70 -19.67
CA GLU A 212 -12.22 -17.85 -20.87
C GLU A 212 -11.92 -18.65 -22.15
N ASP A 213 -10.98 -19.61 -22.06
CA ASP A 213 -10.68 -20.55 -23.16
C ASP A 213 -11.86 -21.48 -23.47
N TYR A 214 -12.63 -21.88 -22.46
CA TYR A 214 -13.82 -22.72 -22.65
C TYR A 214 -14.96 -21.96 -23.34
N VAL A 215 -15.22 -20.71 -22.94
CA VAL A 215 -16.27 -19.86 -23.52
C VAL A 215 -15.97 -19.55 -25.00
N LEU A 216 -14.72 -19.22 -25.31
CA LEU A 216 -14.26 -19.01 -26.70
C LEU A 216 -14.44 -20.27 -27.57
N MET A 217 -14.29 -21.47 -26.99
CA MET A 217 -14.54 -22.72 -27.73
C MET A 217 -16.03 -23.07 -27.87
N SER A 218 -16.90 -22.67 -26.94
CA SER A 218 -18.35 -22.87 -27.06
C SER A 218 -19.00 -21.96 -28.11
N ASP A 219 -18.55 -20.70 -28.23
CA ASP A 219 -19.08 -19.76 -29.24
C ASP A 219 -18.67 -20.14 -30.67
N GLN A 220 -17.57 -20.86 -30.85
CA GLN A 220 -17.21 -21.43 -32.15
C GLN A 220 -18.10 -22.63 -32.53
N ARG A 221 -18.72 -23.31 -31.57
CA ARG A 221 -19.60 -24.47 -31.84
C ARG A 221 -21.01 -24.07 -32.25
N THR A 222 -21.48 -22.87 -31.87
CA THR A 222 -22.82 -22.37 -32.22
C THR A 222 -22.91 -21.72 -33.59
N ASN A 223 -21.77 -21.44 -34.25
CA ASN A 223 -21.70 -20.93 -35.64
C ASN A 223 -21.70 -22.04 -36.71
N ARG A 224 -22.26 -23.22 -36.42
CA ARG A 224 -22.52 -24.24 -37.44
C ARG A 224 -23.88 -23.92 -38.10
N PRO A 225 -23.98 -23.82 -39.45
CA PRO A 225 -25.25 -23.51 -40.09
C PRO A 225 -26.29 -24.57 -39.70
N ALA A 226 -27.45 -24.10 -39.26
CA ALA A 226 -28.58 -24.91 -38.87
C ALA A 226 -28.91 -25.88 -40.01
N HIS A 227 -28.72 -27.18 -39.76
CA HIS A 227 -29.57 -28.17 -40.40
C HIS A 227 -30.86 -28.17 -39.57
N ASP A 228 -31.94 -27.71 -40.20
CA ASP A 228 -33.30 -27.92 -39.77
C ASP A 228 -33.49 -29.40 -39.47
N ASP A 229 -33.59 -29.76 -38.19
CA ASP A 229 -34.46 -30.82 -37.67
C ASP A 229 -34.29 -30.89 -36.15
N VAL A 230 -35.37 -31.25 -35.46
CA VAL A 230 -35.54 -31.36 -34.00
C VAL A 230 -36.06 -30.10 -33.30
N LEU A 231 -37.27 -29.70 -33.68
CA LEU A 231 -38.23 -28.99 -32.81
C LEU A 231 -39.38 -29.95 -32.47
N HIS A 232 -39.19 -30.80 -31.47
CA HIS A 232 -40.26 -31.47 -30.72
C HIS A 232 -39.65 -32.15 -29.50
N ASP A 233 -39.71 -31.52 -28.32
CA ASP A 233 -39.87 -32.16 -27.00
C ASP A 233 -39.40 -31.32 -25.80
N LEU A 234 -39.84 -30.06 -25.68
CA LEU A 234 -39.65 -29.30 -24.43
C LEU A 234 -40.82 -28.37 -24.08
N ALA A 235 -42.04 -28.83 -24.38
CA ALA A 235 -43.28 -28.13 -24.01
C ALA A 235 -44.11 -28.95 -23.01
N GLN A 236 -43.53 -29.44 -21.91
CA GLN A 236 -44.29 -30.12 -20.84
C GLN A 236 -43.73 -29.92 -19.42
N TYR A 237 -43.26 -28.74 -19.01
CA TYR A 237 -43.06 -28.47 -17.57
C TYR A 237 -43.19 -26.98 -17.22
N THR A 238 -44.39 -26.41 -17.35
CA THR A 238 -44.75 -25.15 -16.68
C THR A 238 -46.20 -25.22 -16.22
N ASN A 239 -46.43 -25.59 -14.96
CA ASN A 239 -47.67 -25.31 -14.22
C ASN A 239 -47.40 -25.51 -12.72
N GLY A 240 -47.08 -24.41 -12.03
CA GLY A 240 -47.08 -24.29 -10.57
C GLY A 240 -47.89 -23.04 -10.18
N PRO A 241 -48.78 -23.11 -9.17
CA PRO A 241 -49.85 -22.13 -8.96
C PRO A 241 -49.40 -20.85 -8.22
N PRO A 242 -50.16 -19.74 -8.34
CA PRO A 242 -49.80 -18.43 -7.80
C PRO A 242 -50.21 -18.30 -6.32
N VAL A 243 -49.35 -17.70 -5.50
CA VAL A 243 -49.68 -17.28 -4.12
C VAL A 243 -49.79 -15.77 -4.08
N ALA A 244 -50.93 -15.30 -3.57
CA ALA A 244 -51.37 -13.90 -3.48
C ALA A 244 -50.72 -13.15 -2.29
N PRO A 245 -50.75 -11.80 -2.29
CA PRO A 245 -50.02 -10.97 -1.34
C PRO A 245 -50.85 -10.70 -0.06
N HIS A 246 -50.16 -10.56 1.08
CA HIS A 246 -50.75 -10.05 2.32
C HIS A 246 -50.14 -8.70 2.68
N GLU A 247 -50.95 -7.65 2.52
CA GLU A 247 -50.83 -6.38 3.22
C GLU A 247 -51.25 -6.56 4.69
N THR A 248 -50.50 -5.96 5.61
CA THR A 248 -51.06 -5.41 6.86
C THR A 248 -50.20 -4.24 7.32
N ALA A 249 -50.79 -3.06 7.32
CA ALA A 249 -50.33 -1.84 7.99
C ALA A 249 -51.03 -1.71 9.35
N PHE A 250 -50.34 -1.25 10.40
CA PHE A 250 -50.82 -0.50 11.59
C PHE A 250 -49.55 -0.17 12.42
N ALA A 251 -49.05 1.07 12.46
CA ALA A 251 -49.45 2.24 13.27
C ALA A 251 -48.72 2.36 14.64
N SER A 252 -47.85 3.39 14.70
CA SER A 252 -47.67 4.41 15.75
C SER A 252 -47.24 4.06 17.19
N SER A 253 -46.16 4.72 17.66
CA SER A 253 -46.13 5.63 18.85
C SER A 253 -44.66 5.97 19.22
N GLU A 254 -44.24 7.21 19.00
CA GLU A 254 -43.89 8.25 19.99
C GLU A 254 -42.56 8.05 20.74
N ASN A 255 -41.58 8.91 20.44
CA ASN A 255 -40.92 9.74 21.47
C ASN A 255 -39.79 10.58 20.86
N SER A 256 -39.90 11.91 20.93
CA SER A 256 -38.74 12.78 21.18
C SER A 256 -39.18 14.22 21.42
N ASN A 257 -39.16 14.59 22.70
CA ASN A 257 -39.04 15.95 23.20
C ASN A 257 -37.66 16.53 22.87
N GLY A 258 -37.57 17.87 22.78
CA GLY A 258 -36.34 18.57 23.17
C GLY A 258 -35.86 19.66 22.21
N SER A 259 -36.55 20.80 22.21
CA SER A 259 -36.08 22.06 21.61
C SER A 259 -35.31 22.87 22.65
N VAL A 260 -34.03 23.17 22.46
CA VAL A 260 -33.29 24.22 23.19
C VAL A 260 -32.09 24.76 22.37
N LEU A 261 -32.24 26.02 21.91
CA LEU A 261 -31.28 27.14 21.83
C LEU A 261 -29.94 27.02 21.07
N SER A 262 -29.82 27.87 20.04
CA SER A 262 -28.59 28.53 19.58
C SER A 262 -27.93 29.37 20.69
N PRO A 263 -26.63 29.68 20.59
CA PRO A 263 -26.31 31.00 20.02
C PRO A 263 -25.02 31.08 19.19
N THR A 264 -25.14 31.95 18.19
CA THR A 264 -24.15 32.80 17.53
C THR A 264 -23.08 33.38 18.47
N HIS A 265 -21.81 33.39 18.06
CA HIS A 265 -20.84 34.49 18.24
C HIS A 265 -19.59 34.23 17.37
N GLY A 266 -19.27 35.17 16.48
CA GLY A 266 -18.00 35.21 15.76
C GLY A 266 -16.91 35.90 16.59
N PRO A 267 -15.64 35.81 16.20
CA PRO A 267 -14.60 36.66 16.77
C PRO A 267 -14.08 37.71 15.79
N ASP A 268 -14.02 38.92 16.32
CA ASP A 268 -13.41 40.11 15.78
C ASP A 268 -11.90 39.97 15.55
N THR A 269 -11.47 40.60 14.46
CA THR A 269 -10.11 41.02 14.15
C THR A 269 -9.51 41.90 15.24
N PHE A 270 -8.38 41.47 15.82
CA PHE A 270 -7.49 42.33 16.59
C PHE A 270 -6.15 42.50 15.86
N LEU A 271 -5.90 43.74 15.44
CA LEU A 271 -4.59 44.31 15.14
C LEU A 271 -3.74 44.25 16.41
N ASN A 272 -2.50 43.79 16.30
CA ASN A 272 -1.54 43.91 17.38
C ASN A 272 -0.25 44.57 16.89
N ASP A 273 0.03 45.71 17.49
CA ASP A 273 1.13 46.61 17.23
C ASP A 273 2.48 46.00 17.61
N SER A 274 3.48 46.25 16.77
CA SER A 274 4.88 45.95 17.04
C SER A 274 5.52 47.04 17.91
N PRO A 275 6.19 46.72 19.03
CA PRO A 275 7.06 47.66 19.69
C PRO A 275 8.48 47.59 19.12
N SER A 276 8.94 48.78 18.72
CA SER A 276 10.30 49.13 18.31
C SER A 276 11.35 48.73 19.37
N LEU A 277 12.37 47.98 18.96
CA LEU A 277 13.52 47.63 19.78
C LEU A 277 14.63 48.67 19.66
N ALA A 278 15.02 49.20 20.82
CA ALA A 278 16.10 50.14 21.01
C ALA A 278 17.48 49.52 20.73
N ASN A 279 18.37 50.37 20.19
CA ASN A 279 19.78 50.12 19.93
C ASN A 279 20.53 49.53 21.14
N VAL A 280 21.09 48.32 20.96
CA VAL A 280 22.09 47.74 21.86
C VAL A 280 23.48 47.88 21.22
N PRO A 281 24.54 48.28 21.96
CA PRO A 281 25.87 48.50 21.41
C PRO A 281 26.53 47.21 20.93
N ASN A 282 27.05 47.28 19.71
CA ASN A 282 27.71 46.22 18.96
C ASN A 282 29.13 45.96 19.50
N ASP A 283 29.27 45.04 20.47
CA ASP A 283 30.56 44.52 20.88
C ASP A 283 30.94 43.33 19.99
N LYS A 284 31.99 43.49 19.19
CA LYS A 284 32.46 42.54 18.17
C LYS A 284 33.17 41.36 18.82
N GLY A 285 32.43 40.54 19.54
CA GLY A 285 32.83 39.18 19.89
C GLY A 285 32.84 38.33 18.62
N LYS A 286 34.04 38.05 18.10
CA LYS A 286 34.30 37.17 16.96
C LYS A 286 33.77 35.77 17.31
N SER A 287 32.50 35.50 16.99
CA SER A 287 31.89 34.19 17.19
C SER A 287 32.76 33.18 16.42
N PRO A 288 33.25 32.12 17.08
CA PRO A 288 34.06 31.11 16.41
C PRO A 288 33.24 30.58 15.22
N ALA A 289 33.89 30.50 14.05
CA ALA A 289 33.25 29.98 12.86
C ALA A 289 32.60 28.61 13.18
N PRO A 290 31.39 28.34 12.68
CA PRO A 290 30.70 27.09 12.94
C PRO A 290 31.63 25.92 12.57
N GLN A 291 31.97 25.11 13.57
CA GLN A 291 32.80 23.94 13.35
C GLN A 291 31.93 22.90 12.68
N VAL A 292 32.12 22.71 11.37
CA VAL A 292 31.48 21.64 10.62
C VAL A 292 32.23 20.34 10.94
N PHE A 293 31.52 19.34 11.46
CA PHE A 293 32.04 17.99 11.65
C PHE A 293 31.68 17.14 10.42
N PRO A 294 32.59 16.93 9.46
CA PRO A 294 32.29 16.11 8.29
C PRO A 294 32.13 14.65 8.70
N LEU A 295 30.88 14.18 8.81
CA LEU A 295 30.59 12.77 8.98
C LEU A 295 30.73 12.06 7.63
N THR A 296 31.44 10.94 7.62
CA THR A 296 31.67 10.09 6.44
C THR A 296 31.34 8.65 6.79
N SER A 297 31.26 7.76 5.79
CA SER A 297 31.05 6.32 5.98
C SER A 297 32.12 5.64 6.86
N HIS A 298 33.24 6.31 7.13
CA HIS A 298 34.32 5.84 7.99
C HIS A 298 34.41 6.56 9.34
N SER A 299 33.47 7.46 9.66
CA SER A 299 33.45 8.14 10.95
C SER A 299 33.32 7.14 12.10
N THR A 300 34.01 7.42 13.21
CA THR A 300 33.88 6.57 14.41
C THR A 300 32.58 6.88 15.15
N LEU A 301 32.10 5.95 15.99
CA LEU A 301 30.93 6.20 16.85
C LEU A 301 31.15 7.41 17.78
N SER A 302 32.39 7.66 18.20
CA SER A 302 32.72 8.83 19.02
C SER A 302 32.57 10.15 18.24
N ASP A 303 32.93 10.16 16.96
CA ASP A 303 32.78 11.34 16.10
C ASP A 303 31.29 11.64 15.87
N ILE A 304 30.50 10.60 15.63
CA ILE A 304 29.04 10.73 15.49
C ILE A 304 28.42 11.25 16.79
N GLN A 305 28.81 10.70 17.93
CA GLN A 305 28.29 11.16 19.23
C GLN A 305 28.67 12.64 19.50
N LYS A 306 29.89 13.06 19.16
CA LYS A 306 30.28 14.48 19.24
C LYS A 306 29.45 15.35 18.32
N ALA A 307 29.18 14.90 17.10
CA ALA A 307 28.32 15.62 16.15
C ALA A 307 26.89 15.76 16.69
N PHE A 308 26.30 14.70 17.23
CA PHE A 308 24.98 14.76 17.88
C PHE A 308 24.94 15.68 19.10
N ASN A 309 26.00 15.73 19.90
CA ASN A 309 26.07 16.64 21.05
C ASN A 309 26.21 18.12 20.63
N TYR A 310 26.75 18.38 19.44
CA TYR A 310 26.93 19.72 18.90
C TYR A 310 25.68 20.21 18.16
N ASP A 311 25.23 19.44 17.18
CA ASP A 311 24.03 19.71 16.38
C ASP A 311 23.35 18.39 15.96
N PRO A 312 22.32 17.94 16.70
CA PRO A 312 21.59 16.72 16.38
C PRO A 312 20.94 16.71 14.99
N GLN A 313 20.47 17.88 14.52
CA GLN A 313 19.73 17.97 13.26
C GLN A 313 20.66 17.83 12.06
N GLU A 314 21.80 18.51 12.09
CA GLU A 314 22.83 18.38 11.05
C GLU A 314 23.44 16.98 11.04
N ALA A 315 23.66 16.38 12.21
CA ALA A 315 24.14 15.00 12.32
C ALA A 315 23.14 14.01 11.70
N MET A 316 21.83 14.13 12.01
CA MET A 316 20.79 13.31 11.38
C MET A 316 20.75 13.53 9.87
N HIS A 317 20.76 14.78 9.41
CA HIS A 317 20.75 15.10 7.98
C HIS A 317 21.94 14.49 7.23
N THR A 318 23.14 14.55 7.82
CA THR A 318 24.34 13.96 7.22
C THR A 318 24.25 12.44 7.17
N LEU A 319 23.81 11.80 8.25
CA LEU A 319 23.66 10.33 8.31
C LEU A 319 22.59 9.80 7.36
N THR A 320 21.47 10.50 7.18
CA THR A 320 20.42 10.11 6.23
C THR A 320 20.85 10.18 4.77
N ARG A 321 21.92 10.93 4.46
CA ARG A 321 22.48 11.13 3.11
C ARG A 321 23.69 10.26 2.81
N LEU A 322 24.05 9.34 3.70
CA LEU A 322 25.12 8.40 3.43
C LEU A 322 24.80 7.55 2.19
N PRO A 323 25.81 7.16 1.39
CA PRO A 323 25.60 6.32 0.22
C PRO A 323 25.05 4.92 0.57
N ILE A 324 24.42 4.26 -0.40
CA ILE A 324 23.94 2.87 -0.27
C ILE A 324 25.10 1.91 -0.53
N ASP A 325 26.10 1.92 0.37
CA ASP A 325 27.26 1.03 0.33
C ASP A 325 27.46 0.27 1.65
N LEU A 326 28.27 -0.79 1.61
CA LEU A 326 28.46 -1.65 2.78
C LEU A 326 29.07 -0.89 3.98
N ALA A 327 29.95 0.09 3.75
CA ALA A 327 30.59 0.84 4.83
C ALA A 327 29.59 1.71 5.59
N SER A 328 28.72 2.40 4.85
CA SER A 328 27.66 3.25 5.41
C SER A 328 26.60 2.44 6.14
N LEU A 329 26.18 1.31 5.57
CA LEU A 329 25.19 0.42 6.18
C LEU A 329 25.74 -0.26 7.45
N ASP A 330 27.02 -0.63 7.46
CA ASP A 330 27.70 -1.13 8.66
C ASP A 330 27.81 -0.05 9.74
N LEU A 331 28.16 1.18 9.37
CA LEU A 331 28.22 2.31 10.28
C LEU A 331 26.86 2.56 10.94
N LEU A 332 25.78 2.61 10.15
CA LEU A 332 24.41 2.77 10.66
C LEU A 332 24.00 1.60 11.55
N THR A 333 24.33 0.37 11.18
CA THR A 333 24.05 -0.81 12.01
C THR A 333 24.76 -0.71 13.36
N ARG A 334 26.05 -0.39 13.38
CA ARG A 334 26.83 -0.21 14.63
C ARG A 334 26.29 0.94 15.47
N LEU A 335 25.87 2.04 14.84
CA LEU A 335 25.26 3.17 15.52
C LEU A 335 23.98 2.74 16.24
N LEU A 336 23.09 2.03 15.56
CA LEU A 336 21.85 1.50 16.13
C LEU A 336 22.10 0.47 17.24
N GLU A 337 23.09 -0.41 17.09
CA GLU A 337 23.47 -1.41 18.10
C GLU A 337 24.04 -0.81 19.38
N SER A 338 24.82 0.28 19.25
CA SER A 338 25.51 0.90 20.38
C SER A 338 24.59 1.58 21.39
N ALA A 339 23.28 1.67 21.10
CA ALA A 339 22.28 2.38 21.90
C ALA A 339 22.68 3.85 22.21
N THR A 340 23.51 4.45 21.35
CA THR A 340 23.92 5.86 21.44
C THR A 340 22.76 6.79 21.11
N LEU A 341 21.84 6.32 20.26
CA LEU A 341 20.59 6.98 19.94
C LEU A 341 19.46 6.43 20.81
N ASN A 342 18.55 7.30 21.25
CA ASN A 342 17.29 6.83 21.82
C ASN A 342 16.43 6.15 20.73
N ALA A 343 15.46 5.33 21.15
CA ALA A 343 14.65 4.52 20.23
C ALA A 343 13.91 5.38 19.18
N GLU A 344 13.37 6.53 19.57
CA GLU A 344 12.66 7.44 18.66
C GLU A 344 13.58 8.02 17.57
N THR A 345 14.79 8.43 17.95
CA THR A 345 15.80 8.98 17.04
C THR A 345 16.33 7.88 16.11
N ALA A 346 16.53 6.66 16.63
CA ALA A 346 16.93 5.50 15.84
C ALA A 346 15.90 5.12 14.78
N SER A 347 14.61 5.07 15.15
CA SER A 347 13.50 4.83 14.21
C SER A 347 13.41 5.93 13.16
N THR A 348 13.48 7.20 13.58
CA THR A 348 13.41 8.34 12.66
C THR A 348 14.58 8.34 11.69
N LEU A 349 15.81 8.16 12.16
CA LEU A 349 17.02 8.08 11.33
C LEU A 349 16.88 6.98 10.28
N THR A 350 16.44 5.79 10.69
CA THR A 350 16.36 4.65 9.78
C THR A 350 15.29 4.85 8.73
N ARG A 351 14.10 5.31 9.10
CA ARG A 351 13.02 5.61 8.16
C ARG A 351 13.46 6.66 7.14
N GLU A 352 14.06 7.76 7.59
CA GLU A 352 14.55 8.82 6.70
C GLU A 352 15.66 8.32 5.77
N TYR A 353 16.58 7.49 6.27
CA TYR A 353 17.64 6.88 5.45
C TYR A 353 17.07 5.93 4.39
N VAL A 354 16.11 5.07 4.76
CA VAL A 354 15.46 4.12 3.83
C VAL A 354 14.71 4.89 2.75
N GLN A 355 13.90 5.88 3.12
CA GLN A 355 13.19 6.74 2.19
C GLN A 355 14.13 7.53 1.28
N HIS A 356 15.24 8.06 1.81
CA HIS A 356 16.26 8.70 0.99
C HIS A 356 16.91 7.73 0.00
N SER A 357 17.23 6.52 0.46
CA SER A 357 17.81 5.45 -0.35
C SER A 357 16.87 5.02 -1.49
N LEU A 358 15.56 4.90 -1.21
CA LEU A 358 14.54 4.60 -2.21
C LEU A 358 14.49 5.66 -3.32
N ARG A 359 14.56 6.95 -2.97
CA ARG A 359 14.63 8.05 -3.95
C ARG A 359 15.91 8.00 -4.80
N ILE A 360 17.05 7.58 -4.23
CA ILE A 360 18.28 7.37 -4.99
C ILE A 360 18.10 6.21 -5.97
N ILE A 361 17.55 5.09 -5.51
CA ILE A 361 17.29 3.89 -6.32
C ILE A 361 16.34 4.20 -7.49
N GLU A 362 15.30 5.01 -7.27
CA GLU A 362 14.41 5.46 -8.34
C GLU A 362 15.18 6.22 -9.43
N ARG A 363 16.06 7.14 -9.03
CA ARG A 363 16.89 7.91 -9.98
C ARG A 363 17.82 7.02 -10.79
N LEU A 364 18.40 5.98 -10.19
CA LEU A 364 19.23 5.00 -10.90
C LEU A 364 18.45 4.23 -11.98
N GLY A 365 17.14 4.03 -11.78
CA GLY A 365 16.27 3.42 -12.78
C GLY A 365 15.91 4.34 -13.95
N THR A 366 15.91 5.66 -13.75
CA THR A 366 15.48 6.65 -14.77
C THR A 366 16.57 7.15 -15.70
N THR A 367 17.85 6.98 -15.35
CA THR A 367 18.99 7.60 -16.05
C THR A 367 19.22 7.10 -17.49
N PHE A 368 18.49 6.09 -17.95
CA PHE A 368 18.68 5.46 -19.26
C PHE A 368 17.40 5.35 -20.09
N SER A 369 16.49 6.34 -20.05
CA SER A 369 15.51 6.49 -21.14
C SER A 369 16.18 7.26 -22.28
N PRO A 370 16.57 6.63 -23.41
CA PRO A 370 17.21 7.29 -24.53
C PRO A 370 16.20 8.09 -25.38
N ASP A 371 15.29 8.83 -24.75
CA ASP A 371 14.40 9.76 -25.45
C ASP A 371 15.13 11.04 -25.90
N SER A 372 16.45 11.09 -25.70
CA SER A 372 17.28 12.07 -26.38
C SER A 372 17.46 11.65 -27.83
N ASP A 373 16.57 12.21 -28.66
CA ASP A 373 16.43 12.22 -30.13
C ASP A 373 17.71 12.63 -30.92
N SER A 374 18.88 12.43 -30.32
CA SER A 374 20.17 12.62 -30.95
C SER A 374 20.46 11.37 -31.78
N GLY A 375 20.05 11.41 -33.06
CA GLY A 375 20.27 10.38 -34.09
C GLY A 375 21.74 10.08 -34.42
N ALA A 376 22.63 10.07 -33.43
CA ALA A 376 23.93 9.46 -33.55
C ALA A 376 23.74 7.94 -33.50
N ALA A 377 24.02 7.29 -34.63
CA ALA A 377 24.02 5.84 -34.76
C ALA A 377 24.83 5.23 -33.62
N PHE A 378 24.13 4.62 -32.65
CA PHE A 378 24.75 3.91 -31.55
C PHE A 378 25.43 2.68 -32.11
N ASP A 379 26.75 2.65 -31.97
CA ASP A 379 27.61 1.52 -32.32
C ASP A 379 27.27 0.35 -31.37
N PRO A 380 26.69 -0.77 -31.87
CA PRO A 380 26.10 -1.83 -31.05
C PRO A 380 27.12 -2.74 -30.36
N MET A 381 28.36 -2.30 -30.14
CA MET A 381 29.46 -3.18 -29.72
C MET A 381 30.07 -2.92 -28.34
N ILE A 382 29.52 -2.02 -27.52
CA ILE A 382 29.94 -1.89 -26.10
C ILE A 382 29.09 -2.81 -25.23
N GLU A 383 29.30 -4.11 -25.42
CA GLU A 383 28.75 -5.19 -24.61
C GLU A 383 29.58 -5.28 -23.32
N GLY A 384 29.12 -4.63 -22.24
CA GLY A 384 29.80 -4.74 -20.92
C GLY A 384 29.70 -3.54 -19.98
N LEU A 385 29.07 -2.43 -20.37
CA LEU A 385 28.80 -1.35 -19.42
C LEU A 385 27.59 -1.77 -18.55
N PRO A 386 27.72 -1.80 -17.20
CA PRO A 386 26.61 -2.17 -16.33
C PRO A 386 25.42 -1.27 -16.63
N THR A 387 24.28 -1.89 -16.93
CA THR A 387 23.07 -1.12 -17.22
C THR A 387 22.61 -0.43 -15.94
N GLY A 388 21.97 0.74 -16.02
CA GLY A 388 21.44 1.42 -14.83
C GLY A 388 20.50 0.54 -13.99
N LYS A 389 19.86 -0.46 -14.61
CA LYS A 389 19.08 -1.49 -13.93
C LYS A 389 19.92 -2.42 -13.05
N ASP A 390 21.15 -2.75 -13.45
CA ASP A 390 22.06 -3.58 -12.64
C ASP A 390 22.52 -2.81 -11.39
N GLU A 391 22.81 -1.51 -11.55
CA GLU A 391 23.15 -0.64 -10.43
C GLU A 391 21.95 -0.44 -9.49
N GLN A 392 20.77 -0.21 -10.05
CA GLN A 392 19.52 -0.14 -9.30
C GLN A 392 19.27 -1.43 -8.51
N ALA A 393 19.40 -2.59 -9.17
CA ALA A 393 19.22 -3.88 -8.53
C ALA A 393 20.23 -4.11 -7.40
N ARG A 394 21.51 -3.74 -7.61
CA ARG A 394 22.55 -3.83 -6.57
C ARG A 394 22.21 -2.96 -5.36
N ALA A 395 21.75 -1.74 -5.57
CA ALA A 395 21.37 -0.84 -4.48
C ALA A 395 20.16 -1.37 -3.69
N VAL A 396 19.13 -1.90 -4.37
CA VAL A 396 17.99 -2.54 -3.68
C VAL A 396 18.44 -3.75 -2.86
N LYS A 397 19.31 -4.60 -3.40
CA LYS A 397 19.83 -5.78 -2.66
C LYS A 397 20.55 -5.38 -1.38
N LEU A 398 21.36 -4.32 -1.43
CA LEU A 398 22.05 -3.79 -0.24
C LEU A 398 21.06 -3.23 0.79
N LEU A 399 20.06 -2.47 0.33
CA LEU A 399 19.02 -1.92 1.20
C LEU A 399 18.19 -3.04 1.87
N VAL A 400 17.78 -4.05 1.12
CA VAL A 400 17.07 -5.24 1.63
C VAL A 400 17.93 -6.00 2.65
N LEU A 401 19.22 -6.19 2.36
CA LEU A 401 20.14 -6.86 3.29
C LEU A 401 20.27 -6.09 4.61
N PHE A 402 20.38 -4.77 4.53
CA PHE A 402 20.40 -3.89 5.69
C PHE A 402 19.12 -4.02 6.52
N MET A 403 17.95 -3.88 5.88
CA MET A 403 16.65 -4.00 6.54
C MET A 403 16.48 -5.38 7.21
N LYS A 404 16.82 -6.46 6.50
CA LYS A 404 16.79 -7.83 7.04
C LYS A 404 17.70 -7.98 8.26
N ASN A 405 18.88 -7.37 8.24
CA ASN A 405 19.81 -7.37 9.36
C ASN A 405 19.25 -6.61 10.59
N LEU A 406 18.66 -5.43 10.39
CA LEU A 406 18.04 -4.67 11.49
C LEU A 406 16.89 -5.43 12.16
N LEU A 407 16.03 -6.06 11.34
CA LEU A 407 14.90 -6.84 11.84
C LEU A 407 15.35 -8.10 12.59
N ARG A 408 16.30 -8.86 12.04
CA ARG A 408 16.86 -10.05 12.70
C ARG A 408 17.51 -9.76 14.04
N LYS A 409 18.16 -8.61 14.16
CA LYS A 409 18.82 -8.18 15.40
C LYS A 409 17.84 -7.53 16.39
N GLY A 410 16.58 -7.34 16.01
CA GLY A 410 15.60 -6.64 16.85
C GLY A 410 15.96 -5.18 17.13
N LEU A 411 16.77 -4.56 16.25
CA LEU A 411 17.18 -3.16 16.40
C LEU A 411 16.05 -2.19 16.10
N LEU A 412 15.09 -2.62 15.27
CA LEU A 412 13.89 -1.87 14.95
C LEU A 412 12.65 -2.77 14.94
N PRO A 413 11.51 -2.29 15.45
CA PRO A 413 10.23 -2.98 15.28
C PRO A 413 9.85 -3.01 13.81
N VAL A 414 9.27 -4.14 13.36
CA VAL A 414 8.69 -4.26 12.01
C VAL A 414 7.63 -3.17 11.77
N GLN A 415 6.90 -2.80 12.81
CA GLN A 415 5.82 -1.81 12.78
C GLN A 415 6.30 -0.43 12.33
N GLU A 416 7.51 -0.03 12.74
CA GLU A 416 8.09 1.29 12.40
C GLU A 416 8.50 1.40 10.93
N LEU A 417 8.69 0.26 10.26
CA LEU A 417 9.17 0.17 8.87
C LEU A 417 8.12 -0.44 7.94
N LEU A 418 6.89 -0.68 8.40
CA LEU A 418 5.90 -1.46 7.65
C LEU A 418 5.65 -0.90 6.24
N PHE A 419 5.52 0.41 6.11
CA PHE A 419 5.26 1.06 4.83
C PHE A 419 6.49 0.98 3.91
N ASP A 420 7.69 1.22 4.42
CA ASP A 420 8.94 1.08 3.67
C ASP A 420 9.16 -0.36 3.19
N LEU A 421 8.90 -1.34 4.06
CA LEU A 421 9.01 -2.76 3.76
C LEU A 421 8.03 -3.19 2.67
N ARG A 422 6.78 -2.71 2.73
CA ARG A 422 5.77 -2.94 1.68
C ARG A 422 6.16 -2.26 0.38
N GLU A 423 6.60 -1.00 0.44
CA GLU A 423 7.05 -0.26 -0.74
C GLU A 423 8.19 -0.98 -1.47
N ILE A 424 9.20 -1.44 -0.73
CA ILE A 424 10.30 -2.24 -1.28
C ILE A 424 9.76 -3.53 -1.89
N SER A 425 8.93 -4.26 -1.13
CA SER A 425 8.39 -5.56 -1.53
C SER A 425 7.56 -5.46 -2.81
N THR A 426 6.75 -4.42 -2.96
CA THR A 426 5.87 -4.28 -4.12
C THR A 426 6.57 -3.66 -5.32
N ARG A 427 7.33 -2.57 -5.14
CA ARG A 427 7.95 -1.87 -6.29
C ARG A 427 9.11 -2.62 -6.90
N TYR A 428 9.86 -3.36 -6.08
CA TYR A 428 11.05 -4.09 -6.52
C TYR A 428 10.85 -5.60 -6.51
N ILE A 429 9.60 -6.07 -6.55
CA ILE A 429 9.24 -7.50 -6.53
C ILE A 429 9.93 -8.31 -7.63
N TRP A 430 10.29 -7.68 -8.75
CA TRP A 430 11.01 -8.31 -9.86
C TRP A 430 12.42 -8.77 -9.47
N ILE A 431 13.03 -8.21 -8.41
CA ILE A 431 14.32 -8.61 -7.88
C ILE A 431 14.16 -9.87 -7.00
N PRO A 432 14.86 -10.99 -7.28
CA PRO A 432 14.72 -12.23 -6.52
C PRO A 432 14.95 -12.07 -5.00
N GLU A 433 15.93 -11.27 -4.60
CA GLU A 433 16.25 -11.03 -3.19
C GLU A 433 15.14 -10.28 -2.45
N VAL A 434 14.35 -9.46 -3.16
CA VAL A 434 13.18 -8.79 -2.59
C VAL A 434 12.08 -9.82 -2.31
N ARG A 435 11.85 -10.78 -3.22
CA ARG A 435 10.88 -11.87 -2.97
C ARG A 435 11.29 -12.76 -1.81
N GLU A 436 12.57 -13.12 -1.72
CA GLU A 436 13.09 -13.84 -0.55
C GLU A 436 12.88 -13.05 0.74
N PHE A 437 13.07 -11.73 0.67
CA PHE A 437 12.82 -10.85 1.81
C PHE A 437 11.34 -10.75 2.19
N THR A 438 10.42 -10.67 1.21
CA THR A 438 8.98 -10.71 1.46
C THR A 438 8.58 -12.04 2.11
N ASN A 439 9.09 -13.17 1.61
CA ASN A 439 8.88 -14.48 2.23
C ASN A 439 9.42 -14.52 3.67
N PHE A 440 10.57 -13.88 3.93
CA PHE A 440 11.12 -13.75 5.28
C PHE A 440 10.20 -12.94 6.22
N LEU A 441 9.55 -11.89 5.72
CA LEU A 441 8.58 -11.10 6.50
C LEU A 441 7.30 -11.89 6.79
N GLU A 442 6.82 -12.68 5.83
CA GLU A 442 5.58 -13.47 5.95
C GLU A 442 5.76 -14.76 6.76
N GLY A 443 6.92 -15.40 6.64
CA GLY A 443 7.22 -16.71 7.18
C GLY A 443 7.45 -16.76 8.70
N GLY A 444 7.46 -15.62 9.39
CA GLY A 444 7.62 -15.56 10.85
C GLY A 444 8.99 -16.02 11.39
N ASP A 445 9.82 -16.67 10.58
CA ASP A 445 11.18 -17.13 10.91
C ASP A 445 12.13 -15.99 11.34
N GLY A 446 11.75 -14.73 11.11
CA GLY A 446 12.54 -13.55 11.44
C GLY A 446 12.33 -12.94 12.83
N VAL A 447 11.29 -13.35 13.58
CA VAL A 447 10.90 -12.69 14.84
C VAL A 447 10.67 -13.70 15.96
N VAL A 448 11.59 -14.66 16.12
CA VAL A 448 11.70 -15.38 17.39
C VAL A 448 12.47 -14.46 18.33
N ALA A 449 11.74 -13.67 19.13
CA ALA A 449 12.30 -12.74 20.09
C ALA A 449 13.28 -13.47 21.03
N SER A 450 14.53 -13.02 21.03
CA SER A 450 15.58 -13.37 22.00
C SER A 450 15.19 -12.89 23.40
N GLY A 451 14.27 -13.62 24.03
CA GLY A 451 13.91 -13.53 25.45
C GLY A 451 14.21 -14.85 26.16
N GLY A 452 15.38 -15.43 25.90
CA GLY A 452 15.87 -16.63 26.58
C GLY A 452 16.85 -16.28 27.68
N THR A 453 16.36 -16.07 28.90
CA THR A 453 17.22 -16.07 30.09
C THR A 453 17.79 -17.48 30.24
N THR A 454 19.10 -17.62 30.02
CA THR A 454 19.87 -18.80 30.38
C THR A 454 19.75 -19.04 31.89
N VAL A 455 18.97 -20.04 32.30
CA VAL A 455 19.01 -20.57 33.66
C VAL A 455 20.10 -21.63 33.71
N ASP A 456 21.19 -21.25 34.38
CA ASP A 456 22.30 -22.08 34.79
C ASP A 456 21.80 -23.26 35.64
N GLY A 457 21.89 -24.48 35.11
CA GLY A 457 21.54 -25.71 35.80
C GLY A 457 22.72 -26.22 36.64
N THR A 458 23.02 -25.54 37.74
CA THR A 458 24.02 -26.00 38.72
C THR A 458 23.42 -27.06 39.64
N SER A 459 23.91 -28.29 39.51
CA SER A 459 24.19 -29.31 40.53
C SER A 459 23.36 -29.34 41.83
N GLY A 460 22.66 -30.45 42.06
CA GLY A 460 22.03 -30.78 43.35
C GLY A 460 21.78 -32.27 43.53
N SER A 461 22.86 -33.03 43.76
CA SER A 461 22.83 -34.41 44.25
C SER A 461 22.34 -34.45 45.70
N VAL A 462 21.23 -35.13 45.99
CA VAL A 462 20.94 -35.68 47.32
C VAL A 462 20.39 -37.09 47.17
N ASN A 463 21.22 -38.05 47.58
CA ASN A 463 20.94 -39.46 47.67
C ASN A 463 20.93 -39.83 49.16
N THR A 464 19.77 -40.12 49.73
CA THR A 464 19.55 -40.80 51.03
C THR A 464 18.10 -41.28 51.01
N GLY A 465 17.70 -42.50 51.32
CA GLY A 465 18.35 -43.68 51.86
C GLY A 465 17.24 -44.73 52.04
N HIS A 466 17.62 -46.00 51.95
CA HIS A 466 16.76 -47.16 52.17
C HIS A 466 16.01 -47.12 53.51
N SER A 467 14.76 -47.60 53.51
CA SER A 467 14.12 -48.16 54.70
C SER A 467 13.63 -49.57 54.39
N ILE A 468 14.16 -50.54 55.15
CA ILE A 468 13.69 -51.91 55.26
C ILE A 468 12.80 -51.97 56.50
N GLY A 469 11.65 -52.64 56.41
CA GLY A 469 10.99 -53.25 57.56
C GLY A 469 9.48 -52.98 57.65
N GLY A 470 8.69 -54.05 57.53
CA GLY A 470 7.26 -54.07 57.83
C GLY A 470 6.47 -54.93 56.86
#